data_AF-A0A7G8DM53-F1
#
_entry.id   AF-A0A7G8DM53-F1
#
_cell.length_a   1.000
_cell.length_b   1.000
_cell.length_c   1.000
_cell.angle_alpha   90.00
_cell.angle_beta   90.00
_cell.angle_gamma   90.00
#
_symmetry.space_group_name_H-M   'P 1'
#
loop_
_entity.id
_entity.type
_entity.pdbx_description
1 polymer ?
#
loop_
_entity_poly.entity_id
_entity_poly.type
_entity_poly.pdbx_seq_one_letter_code
_entity_poly.pdbx_strand_id
1 'polypeptide(L)'
;MGKIAEALRSSLQSIAQSDARTLRQLDQELSAVTAVGLNEKLAELTGVSDVKALLGVGSFEQQTVAVLKSLCKEYGLKGYSKLKKADLAFLLSENGVQPPPRPLESFSKKELVSLLRQILGAN
;
A
#
# COMPACT_ATOMS: atom_id res chain seq x y z
N MET A 1 62.90 15.51 -25.00
CA MET A 1 61.83 16.21 -24.26
C MET A 1 60.50 15.43 -24.18
N GLY A 2 60.12 14.53 -25.10
CA GLY A 2 58.78 13.90 -25.11
C GLY A 2 58.48 12.81 -24.05
N LYS A 3 59.49 12.09 -23.55
CA LYS A 3 59.27 10.94 -22.64
C LYS A 3 58.70 11.32 -21.27
N ILE A 4 59.08 12.48 -20.75
CA ILE A 4 58.61 12.98 -19.44
C ILE A 4 57.15 13.44 -19.54
N ALA A 5 56.79 14.10 -20.65
CA ALA A 5 55.41 14.50 -20.91
C ALA A 5 54.48 13.28 -21.05
N GLU A 6 54.94 12.21 -21.68
CA GLU A 6 54.15 10.98 -21.83
C GLU A 6 53.99 10.22 -20.50
N ALA A 7 55.04 10.17 -19.68
CA ALA A 7 54.98 9.59 -18.34
C ALA A 7 53.98 10.35 -17.43
N LEU A 8 53.97 11.68 -17.49
CA LEU A 8 53.01 12.51 -16.75
C LEU A 8 51.57 12.27 -17.22
N ARG A 9 51.33 12.18 -18.54
CA ARG A 9 50.00 11.85 -19.07
C ARG A 9 49.52 10.48 -18.60
N SER A 10 50.39 9.47 -18.66
CA SER A 10 50.07 8.12 -18.19
C SER A 10 49.73 8.11 -16.70
N SER A 11 50.47 8.87 -15.88
CA SER A 11 50.20 8.97 -14.44
C SER A 11 48.86 9.65 -14.16
N LEU A 12 48.58 10.77 -14.82
CA LEU A 12 47.31 11.50 -14.66
C LEU A 12 46.11 10.66 -15.12
N GLN A 13 46.27 9.90 -16.21
CA GLN A 13 45.25 8.99 -16.70
C GLN A 13 44.98 7.86 -15.72
N SER A 14 46.02 7.29 -15.10
CA SER A 14 45.89 6.26 -14.06
C SER A 14 45.16 6.80 -12.83
N ILE A 15 45.48 8.02 -12.40
CA ILE A 15 44.83 8.66 -11.24
C ILE A 15 43.35 8.90 -11.52
N ALA A 16 43.03 9.50 -12.68
CA ALA A 16 41.64 9.76 -13.07
C ALA A 16 40.82 8.46 -13.19
N GLN A 17 41.42 7.37 -13.67
CA GLN A 17 40.76 6.06 -13.71
C GLN A 17 40.53 5.47 -12.31
N SER A 18 41.45 5.69 -11.38
CA SER A 18 41.31 5.27 -9.99
C SER A 18 40.16 6.03 -9.32
N ASP A 19 40.15 7.36 -9.44
CA ASP A 19 39.12 8.22 -8.85
C ASP A 19 37.73 7.87 -9.38
N ALA A 20 37.61 7.66 -10.69
CA ALA A 20 36.34 7.25 -11.31
C ALA A 20 35.83 5.90 -10.80
N ARG A 21 36.72 4.97 -10.40
CA ARG A 21 36.31 3.69 -9.80
C ARG A 21 35.84 3.90 -8.36
N THR A 22 36.57 4.70 -7.58
CA THR A 22 36.22 5.01 -6.19
C THR A 22 34.83 5.67 -6.11
N LEU A 23 34.56 6.66 -6.97
CA LEU A 23 33.25 7.33 -6.99
C LEU A 23 32.10 6.37 -7.33
N ARG A 24 32.31 5.45 -8.29
CA ARG A 24 31.29 4.44 -8.63
C ARG A 24 31.03 3.46 -7.49
N GLN A 25 32.06 3.11 -6.74
CA GLN A 25 31.91 2.22 -5.58
C GLN A 25 31.11 2.92 -4.47
N LEU A 26 31.42 4.19 -4.18
CA LEU A 26 30.66 4.99 -3.21
C LEU A 26 29.20 5.16 -3.62
N ASP A 27 28.92 5.41 -4.90
CA ASP A 27 27.54 5.48 -5.41
C ASP A 27 26.79 4.15 -5.23
N GLN A 28 27.47 3.01 -5.45
CA GLN A 28 26.88 1.69 -5.24
C GLN A 28 26.60 1.41 -3.76
N GLU A 29 27.51 1.79 -2.86
CA GLU A 29 27.33 1.65 -1.40
C GLU A 29 26.18 2.53 -0.90
N LEU A 30 26.10 3.79 -1.34
CA LEU A 30 24.98 4.69 -1.03
C LEU A 30 23.66 4.17 -1.60
N SER A 31 23.66 3.66 -2.83
CA SER A 31 22.47 3.05 -3.44
C SER A 31 22.01 1.81 -2.68
N ALA A 32 22.94 0.97 -2.22
CA ALA A 32 22.62 -0.20 -1.41
C ALA A 32 22.04 0.19 -0.04
N VAL A 33 22.65 1.17 0.65
CA VAL A 33 22.15 1.65 1.95
C VAL A 33 20.76 2.28 1.82
N THR A 34 20.54 3.08 0.78
CA THR A 34 19.21 3.67 0.53
C THR A 34 18.17 2.61 0.15
N ALA A 35 18.52 1.62 -0.68
CA ALA A 35 17.60 0.54 -1.04
C ALA A 35 17.25 -0.33 0.18
N VAL A 36 18.23 -0.67 1.02
CA VAL A 36 18.01 -1.45 2.26
C VAL A 36 17.20 -0.65 3.27
N GLY A 37 17.55 0.61 3.52
CA GLY A 37 16.80 1.47 4.46
C GLY A 37 15.37 1.77 4.01
N LEU A 38 15.11 1.86 2.69
CA LEU A 38 13.75 1.95 2.17
C LEU A 38 12.99 0.64 2.35
N ASN A 39 13.63 -0.51 2.13
CA ASN A 39 13.00 -1.82 2.32
C ASN A 39 12.70 -2.11 3.80
N GLU A 40 13.61 -1.78 4.71
CA GLU A 40 13.39 -1.94 6.16
C GLU A 40 12.25 -1.04 6.65
N LYS A 41 12.21 0.23 6.20
CA LYS A 41 11.14 1.16 6.56
C LYS A 41 9.79 0.76 5.97
N LEU A 42 9.76 0.16 4.78
CA LEU A 42 8.55 -0.43 4.19
C LEU A 42 8.13 -1.70 4.94
N ALA A 43 9.08 -2.51 5.41
CA ALA A 43 8.81 -3.69 6.22
C ALA A 43 8.24 -3.31 7.60
N GLU A 44 8.72 -2.24 8.24
CA GLU A 44 8.13 -1.70 9.48
C GLU A 44 6.69 -1.20 9.26
N LEU A 45 6.39 -0.68 8.07
CA LEU A 45 5.03 -0.30 7.68
C LEU A 45 4.14 -1.50 7.32
N THR A 46 4.66 -2.73 7.20
CA THR A 46 3.88 -3.92 6.82
C THR A 46 3.12 -4.60 7.96
N GLY A 47 2.99 -3.95 9.13
CA GLY A 47 1.93 -4.26 10.11
C GLY A 47 0.49 -4.02 9.60
N VAL A 48 0.31 -3.83 8.28
CA VAL A 48 -0.93 -3.51 7.55
C VAL A 48 -1.83 -4.74 7.33
N SER A 49 -1.44 -5.90 7.83
CA SER A 49 -2.12 -7.18 7.61
C SER A 49 -3.61 -7.18 7.99
N ASP A 50 -4.10 -6.23 8.78
CA ASP A 50 -5.50 -6.21 9.19
C ASP A 50 -6.16 -4.82 9.23
N VAL A 51 -5.74 -3.87 8.39
CA VAL A 51 -6.47 -2.58 8.26
C VAL A 51 -7.94 -2.82 7.89
N LYS A 52 -8.23 -3.89 7.12
CA LYS A 52 -9.61 -4.32 6.84
C LYS A 52 -10.34 -4.88 8.06
N ALA A 53 -9.66 -5.59 8.96
CA ALA A 53 -10.28 -6.07 10.20
C ALA A 53 -10.57 -4.93 11.18
N LEU A 54 -9.79 -3.84 11.17
CA LEU A 54 -10.06 -2.64 11.97
C LEU A 54 -11.35 -1.92 11.57
N LEU A 55 -11.76 -2.05 10.30
CA LEU A 55 -13.05 -1.54 9.82
C LEU A 55 -14.25 -2.40 10.28
N GLY A 56 -13.97 -3.54 10.92
CA GLY A 56 -14.95 -4.45 11.49
C GLY A 56 -15.75 -5.25 10.46
N VAL A 57 -16.60 -6.14 10.98
CA VAL A 57 -17.61 -6.83 10.17
C VAL A 57 -18.67 -5.79 9.81
N GLY A 58 -18.79 -5.47 8.52
CA GLY A 58 -19.81 -4.54 8.06
C GLY A 58 -21.23 -5.08 8.28
N SER A 59 -22.24 -4.22 8.11
CA SER A 59 -23.64 -4.66 8.04
C SER A 59 -24.22 -4.32 6.68
N PHE A 60 -25.00 -5.23 6.09
CA PHE A 60 -25.73 -4.98 4.85
C PHE A 60 -26.67 -3.77 4.96
N GLU A 61 -27.14 -3.44 6.17
CA GLU A 61 -27.98 -2.27 6.41
C GLU A 61 -27.22 -0.94 6.31
N GLN A 62 -25.90 -0.96 6.42
CA GLN A 62 -25.07 0.23 6.31
C GLN A 62 -24.66 0.51 4.86
N GLN A 63 -24.90 -0.44 3.96
CA GLN A 63 -24.56 -0.32 2.54
C GLN A 63 -25.67 0.33 1.74
N THR A 64 -25.30 0.92 0.60
CA THR A 64 -26.26 1.49 -0.34
C THR A 64 -26.91 0.40 -1.20
N VAL A 65 -28.10 0.66 -1.74
CA VAL A 65 -28.79 -0.28 -2.64
C VAL A 65 -27.95 -0.61 -3.87
N ALA A 66 -27.13 0.34 -4.35
CA ALA A 66 -26.23 0.13 -5.48
C ALA A 66 -25.16 -0.94 -5.16
N VAL A 67 -24.54 -0.85 -3.98
CA VAL A 67 -23.53 -1.81 -3.51
C VAL A 67 -24.15 -3.20 -3.27
N LEU A 68 -25.36 -3.26 -2.71
CA LEU A 68 -26.06 -4.54 -2.54
C LEU A 68 -26.38 -5.20 -3.89
N LYS A 69 -26.79 -4.42 -4.90
CA LYS A 69 -27.05 -4.93 -6.25
C LYS A 69 -25.76 -5.36 -6.97
N SER A 70 -24.64 -4.66 -6.76
CA SER A 70 -23.35 -5.08 -7.33
C SER A 70 -22.87 -6.37 -6.70
N LEU A 71 -23.04 -6.55 -5.39
CA LEU A 71 -22.78 -7.83 -4.72
C LEU A 71 -23.65 -8.93 -5.29
N CYS A 72 -24.97 -8.72 -5.40
CA CYS A 72 -25.85 -9.73 -6.02
C CYS A 72 -25.38 -10.12 -7.43
N LYS A 73 -24.86 -9.18 -8.22
CA LYS A 73 -24.29 -9.46 -9.54
C LYS A 73 -23.00 -10.29 -9.46
N GLU A 74 -22.11 -9.95 -8.55
CA GLU A 74 -20.82 -10.63 -8.33
C GLU A 74 -21.03 -12.09 -7.89
N TYR A 75 -22.00 -12.33 -7.02
CA TYR A 75 -22.40 -13.66 -6.57
C TYR A 75 -23.38 -14.37 -7.54
N GLY A 76 -23.67 -13.79 -8.71
CA GLY A 76 -24.48 -14.44 -9.75
C GLY A 76 -25.96 -14.63 -9.41
N LEU A 77 -26.48 -13.88 -8.44
CA LEU A 77 -27.85 -13.98 -7.95
C LEU A 77 -28.84 -13.43 -8.99
N LYS A 78 -30.05 -14.00 -9.06
CA LYS A 78 -31.10 -13.59 -10.02
C LYS A 78 -32.30 -13.00 -9.28
N GLY A 79 -33.08 -12.15 -9.96
CA GLY A 79 -34.31 -11.57 -9.40
C GLY A 79 -34.12 -10.35 -8.48
N TYR A 80 -32.88 -9.89 -8.27
CA TYR A 80 -32.57 -8.79 -7.34
C TYR A 80 -32.94 -7.38 -7.86
N SER A 81 -33.27 -7.22 -9.14
CA SER A 81 -33.43 -5.91 -9.79
C SER A 81 -34.56 -5.06 -9.19
N LYS A 82 -35.64 -5.71 -8.73
CA LYS A 82 -36.84 -5.09 -8.15
C LYS A 82 -36.90 -5.15 -6.61
N LEU A 83 -35.92 -5.80 -5.97
CA LEU A 83 -35.92 -6.00 -4.52
C LEU A 83 -35.58 -4.72 -3.76
N LYS A 84 -36.21 -4.54 -2.59
CA LYS A 84 -35.90 -3.46 -1.67
C LYS A 84 -34.62 -3.79 -0.88
N LYS A 85 -34.08 -2.79 -0.17
CA LYS A 85 -32.83 -2.93 0.60
C LYS A 85 -32.85 -4.10 1.58
N ALA A 86 -33.94 -4.28 2.32
CA ALA A 86 -34.11 -5.39 3.27
C ALA A 86 -34.12 -6.75 2.55
N ASP A 87 -34.87 -6.87 1.46
CA ASP A 87 -34.95 -8.11 0.68
C ASP A 87 -33.61 -8.47 0.02
N LEU A 88 -32.85 -7.46 -0.44
CA LEU A 88 -31.50 -7.63 -0.98
C LEU A 88 -30.53 -8.13 0.09
N ALA A 89 -30.58 -7.54 1.29
CA ALA A 89 -29.75 -7.97 2.42
C ALA A 89 -30.08 -9.41 2.83
N PHE A 90 -31.38 -9.73 2.91
CA PHE A 90 -31.86 -11.09 3.21
C PHE A 90 -31.36 -12.12 2.19
N LEU A 91 -31.47 -11.78 0.89
CA LEU A 91 -31.02 -12.65 -0.19
C LEU A 91 -29.50 -12.87 -0.15
N LEU A 92 -28.72 -11.84 0.18
CA LEU A 92 -27.26 -11.96 0.35
C LEU A 92 -26.90 -12.81 1.57
N SER A 93 -27.59 -12.63 2.71
CA SER A 93 -27.36 -13.43 3.92
C SER A 93 -27.74 -14.90 3.73
N GLU A 94 -28.84 -15.19 3.05
CA GLU A 94 -29.26 -16.57 2.71
C GLU A 94 -28.23 -17.28 1.82
N ASN A 95 -27.56 -16.54 0.95
CA ASN A 95 -26.50 -17.07 0.08
C ASN A 95 -25.12 -17.10 0.75
N GLY A 96 -25.04 -16.86 2.07
CA GLY A 96 -23.80 -16.93 2.84
C GLY A 96 -22.78 -15.85 2.49
N VAL A 97 -23.21 -14.77 1.82
CA VAL A 97 -22.34 -13.65 1.48
C VAL A 97 -21.99 -12.93 2.78
N GLN A 98 -20.71 -12.68 3.02
CA GLN A 98 -20.29 -11.85 4.14
C GLN A 98 -20.51 -10.37 3.81
N PRO A 99 -21.06 -9.58 4.75
CA PRO A 99 -21.29 -8.17 4.53
C PRO A 99 -19.94 -7.45 4.35
N PRO A 100 -19.77 -6.66 3.28
CA PRO A 100 -18.54 -5.92 3.09
C PRO A 100 -18.39 -4.87 4.20
N PRO A 101 -17.14 -4.56 4.61
CA PRO A 101 -16.87 -3.54 5.60
C PRO A 101 -17.48 -2.21 5.17
N ARG A 102 -17.83 -1.41 6.18
CA ARG A 102 -18.44 -0.10 5.98
C ARG A 102 -17.48 0.81 5.15
N PRO A 103 -18.00 1.57 4.17
CA PRO A 103 -17.18 2.50 3.38
C PRO A 103 -16.58 3.61 4.25
N LEU A 104 -15.34 4.03 3.95
CA LEU A 104 -14.59 5.02 4.73
C LEU A 104 -15.30 6.39 4.77
N GLU A 105 -16.02 6.71 3.71
CA GLU A 105 -16.75 7.96 3.51
C GLU A 105 -17.94 8.12 4.47
N SER A 106 -18.39 7.02 5.07
CA SER A 106 -19.49 7.02 6.03
C SER A 106 -19.04 7.21 7.49
N PHE A 107 -17.73 7.21 7.76
CA PHE A 107 -17.22 7.50 9.09
C PHE A 107 -17.24 9.01 9.34
N SER A 108 -17.67 9.41 10.53
CA SER A 108 -17.52 10.79 10.97
C SER A 108 -16.05 11.12 11.24
N LYS A 109 -15.70 12.41 11.15
CA LYS A 109 -14.34 12.88 11.46
C LYS A 109 -13.88 12.43 12.86
N LYS A 110 -14.79 12.38 13.84
CA LYS A 110 -14.46 11.94 15.20
C LYS A 110 -14.10 10.45 15.23
N GLU A 111 -14.87 9.62 14.55
CA GLU A 111 -14.62 8.17 14.46
C GLU A 111 -13.32 7.88 13.71
N LEU A 112 -13.04 8.57 12.60
CA LEU A 112 -11.77 8.43 11.88
C LEU A 112 -10.57 8.81 12.75
N VAL A 113 -10.67 9.90 13.50
CA VAL A 113 -9.61 10.32 14.44
C VAL A 113 -9.42 9.28 15.54
N SER A 114 -10.51 8.71 16.07
CA SER A 114 -10.43 7.65 17.07
C SER A 114 -9.72 6.40 16.52
N LEU A 115 -10.06 5.99 15.30
CA LEU A 115 -9.44 4.84 14.64
C LEU A 115 -7.95 5.07 14.39
N LEU A 116 -7.59 6.28 13.95
CA LEU A 116 -6.19 6.67 13.75
C LEU A 116 -5.40 6.70 15.06
N ARG A 117 -6.00 7.18 16.15
CA ARG A 117 -5.38 7.15 17.49
C ARG A 117 -5.08 5.72 17.93
N GLN A 118 -6.02 4.81 17.70
CA GLN A 118 -5.85 3.39 18.01
C GLN A 118 -4.73 2.75 17.18
N ILE A 119 -4.62 3.08 15.89
CA ILE A 119 -3.53 2.59 15.01
C ILE A 119 -2.17 3.15 15.45
N LEU A 120 -2.12 4.42 15.84
CA LEU A 120 -0.88 5.10 16.21
C LEU A 120 -0.48 4.90 17.67
N GLY A 121 -1.25 4.14 18.45
CA GLY A 121 -1.02 3.92 19.88
C GLY A 121 -1.12 5.20 20.74
N ALA A 122 -1.75 6.25 20.20
CA ALA A 122 -1.88 7.54 20.85
C ALA A 122 -3.20 7.59 21.63
N ASN A 123 -3.23 6.93 22.79
CA ASN A 123 -4.33 7.05 23.76
C ASN A 123 -4.46 8.50 24.25
#